data_AF-A0A178UCF4-F1
#
_entry.id   AF-A0A178UCF4-F1
#
_cell.length_a   1.000
_cell.length_b   1.000
_cell.length_c   1.000
_cell.angle_alpha   90.00
_cell.angle_beta   90.00
_cell.angle_gamma   90.00
#
_symmetry.space_group_name_H-M   'P 1'
#
loop_
_entity.id
_entity.type
_entity.pdbx_description
1 polymer ?
#
loop_
_entity_poly.entity_id
_entity_poly.type
_entity_poly.pdbx_seq_one_letter_code
_entity_poly.pdbx_strand_id
1 'polypeptide(L)'
;MLELLGSYRNLTLQILLSLFLTLVLSFVKISIIFLHGLCTYIQPENLNQNNTGNGLRPAIRRPSSTDDPKSNVEVRRRNRSKDKSEFDESNAQIFRIKLDEDHLRSRMYFTEYNSLFVISFLAVSCFLLDKYFGIVEDNSHGVLSNGLMFPIVLGFIALCKVFVALGKISIERSASKESEKRLSLIFGVLGFVFGIIISAGVFPKGFDFQLGSVDAFCCIVISFSMACIGGFLYMPAGRSARSFWVGTDQIRSNLSIISCGWFGRMILYANYIVSVFTSLLWIHPLAEVLVKRSGDPGTSGSSQSQSGLVGNVGMLSDDFAKFRVLCLLLSGLLQAMAVRPNLQMFLNEAVLSWYQRLHGSKTPDLDFSRAKMFLHNHYLCLVALQFLAPSVLVILFLGLSQIDLSSFAVSQLVCGSLPCSDFIKQVGLLMSWWVLFVWSGFTSASLVFYRRGVLYVS
;
A
#
# COMPACT_ATOMS: atom_id res chain seq x y z
N MET A 1 -7.78 -28.62 -35.17
CA MET A 1 -7.16 -27.38 -34.64
C MET A 1 -8.19 -26.30 -34.32
N LEU A 2 -9.10 -25.95 -35.24
CA LEU A 2 -10.14 -24.93 -34.98
C LEU A 2 -11.12 -25.30 -33.84
N GLU A 3 -11.55 -26.56 -33.75
CA GLU A 3 -12.43 -27.03 -32.67
C GLU A 3 -11.76 -27.01 -31.29
N LEU A 4 -10.46 -27.31 -31.24
CA LEU A 4 -9.66 -27.24 -30.01
C LEU A 4 -9.45 -25.78 -29.57
N LEU A 5 -9.29 -24.86 -30.54
CA LEU A 5 -9.25 -23.42 -30.27
C LEU A 5 -10.61 -22.87 -29.81
N GLY A 6 -11.71 -23.42 -30.32
CA GLY A 6 -13.08 -23.13 -29.86
C GLY A 6 -13.31 -23.57 -28.42
N SER A 7 -12.88 -24.79 -28.06
CA SER A 7 -13.04 -25.32 -26.70
C SER A 7 -12.16 -24.61 -25.64
N TYR A 8 -11.03 -24.02 -26.02
CA TYR A 8 -10.15 -23.25 -25.12
C TYR A 8 -10.12 -21.75 -25.44
N ARG A 9 -11.19 -21.20 -26.02
CA ARG A 9 -11.26 -19.80 -26.45
C ARG A 9 -10.98 -18.82 -25.31
N ASN A 10 -11.55 -19.05 -24.13
CA ASN A 10 -11.37 -18.16 -22.98
C ASN A 10 -9.94 -18.19 -22.45
N LEU A 11 -9.33 -19.38 -22.37
CA LEU A 11 -7.94 -19.56 -21.94
C LEU A 11 -6.95 -18.94 -22.94
N THR A 12 -7.18 -19.13 -24.25
CA THR A 12 -6.32 -18.54 -25.30
C THR A 12 -6.40 -17.01 -25.30
N LEU A 13 -7.59 -16.44 -25.09
CA LEU A 13 -7.77 -14.99 -24.95
C LEU A 13 -7.11 -14.43 -23.69
N GLN A 14 -7.18 -15.12 -22.56
CA GLN A 14 -6.49 -14.71 -21.34
C GLN A 14 -4.96 -14.74 -21.49
N ILE A 15 -4.41 -15.78 -22.13
CA ILE A 15 -2.97 -15.86 -22.42
C ILE A 15 -2.56 -14.75 -23.39
N LEU A 16 -3.31 -14.54 -24.49
CA LEU A 16 -3.03 -13.51 -25.46
C LEU A 16 -3.07 -12.10 -24.84
N LEU A 17 -4.11 -11.83 -24.03
CA LEU A 17 -4.20 -10.58 -23.27
C LEU A 17 -2.99 -10.44 -22.36
N SER A 18 -2.63 -11.49 -21.62
CA SER A 18 -1.51 -11.40 -20.68
C SER A 18 -0.18 -11.10 -21.38
N LEU A 19 0.05 -11.70 -22.54
CA LEU A 19 1.26 -11.50 -23.34
C LEU A 19 1.28 -10.10 -23.95
N PHE A 20 0.17 -9.65 -24.53
CA PHE A 20 0.02 -8.31 -25.07
C PHE A 20 0.21 -7.25 -23.98
N LEU A 21 -0.42 -7.44 -22.82
CA LEU A 21 -0.34 -6.50 -21.71
C LEU A 21 1.08 -6.44 -21.15
N THR A 22 1.75 -7.59 -20.97
CA THR A 22 3.15 -7.62 -20.52
C THR A 22 4.05 -6.87 -21.50
N LEU A 23 3.83 -7.04 -22.81
CA LEU A 23 4.54 -6.32 -23.86
C LEU A 23 4.29 -4.81 -23.73
N VAL A 24 3.03 -4.38 -23.67
CA VAL A 24 2.66 -2.96 -23.53
C VAL A 24 3.25 -2.35 -22.25
N LEU A 25 3.16 -3.02 -21.10
CA LEU A 25 3.75 -2.51 -19.85
C LEU A 25 5.27 -2.40 -19.92
N SER A 26 5.93 -3.35 -20.58
CA SER A 26 7.38 -3.32 -20.79
C SER A 26 7.80 -2.16 -21.71
N PHE A 27 7.04 -1.91 -22.78
CA PHE A 27 7.35 -0.84 -23.74
C PHE A 27 7.01 0.56 -23.22
N VAL A 28 5.81 0.73 -22.63
CA VAL A 28 5.32 2.02 -22.11
C VAL A 28 5.97 2.36 -20.77
N LYS A 29 6.53 1.38 -20.05
CA LYS A 29 7.18 1.55 -18.74
C LYS A 29 6.25 2.27 -17.75
N ILE A 30 4.99 1.84 -17.69
CA ILE A 30 3.93 2.48 -16.88
C ILE A 30 4.35 2.63 -15.40
N SER A 31 5.06 1.63 -14.86
CA SER A 31 5.60 1.67 -13.50
C SER A 31 6.53 2.88 -13.26
N ILE A 32 7.32 3.27 -14.25
CA ILE A 32 8.22 4.43 -14.21
C ILE A 32 7.41 5.72 -14.36
N ILE A 33 6.47 5.77 -15.30
CA ILE A 33 5.58 6.93 -15.50
C ILE A 33 4.84 7.28 -14.21
N PHE A 34 4.43 6.28 -13.43
CA PHE A 34 3.74 6.48 -12.16
C PHE A 34 4.58 7.25 -11.13
N LEU A 35 5.89 7.05 -11.09
CA LEU A 35 6.83 7.78 -10.22
C LEU A 35 7.48 8.98 -10.91
N HIS A 36 7.34 9.11 -12.21
CA HIS A 36 7.96 10.18 -12.98
C HIS A 36 7.44 11.56 -12.54
N GLY A 37 8.35 12.52 -12.47
CA GLY A 37 8.04 13.90 -12.08
C GLY A 37 7.87 14.13 -10.58
N LEU A 38 8.04 13.10 -9.74
CA LEU A 38 8.16 13.29 -8.29
C LEU A 38 9.39 14.14 -7.97
N CYS A 39 9.26 15.04 -7.00
CA CYS A 39 10.31 15.98 -6.64
C CYS A 39 11.11 15.44 -5.46
N THR A 40 12.38 15.16 -5.71
CA THR A 40 13.38 14.78 -4.70
C THR A 40 14.25 15.97 -4.36
N TYR A 41 14.95 15.87 -3.23
CA TYR A 41 15.75 16.94 -2.67
C TYR A 41 17.18 16.48 -2.47
N ILE A 42 18.13 17.30 -2.92
CA ILE A 42 19.55 17.06 -2.72
C ILE A 42 20.14 18.31 -2.09
N GLN A 43 20.88 18.11 -1.00
CA GLN A 43 21.72 19.12 -0.42
C GLN A 43 23.13 18.97 -1.00
N PRO A 44 23.72 20.01 -1.59
CA PRO A 44 25.07 19.94 -2.13
C PRO A 44 26.07 19.58 -1.02
N GLU A 45 27.09 18.83 -1.42
CA GLU A 45 28.26 18.62 -0.57
C GLU A 45 29.07 19.91 -0.51
N ASN A 46 29.68 20.21 0.63
CA ASN A 46 30.35 21.49 0.89
C ASN A 46 31.48 21.71 -0.14
N LEU A 47 31.19 22.42 -1.24
CA LEU A 47 32.20 22.79 -2.24
C LEU A 47 33.27 23.72 -1.64
N ASN A 48 32.95 24.37 -0.51
CA ASN A 48 33.81 25.35 0.15
C ASN A 48 34.80 24.75 1.17
N GLN A 49 34.69 23.46 1.54
CA GLN A 49 35.72 22.85 2.40
C GLN A 49 37.07 22.66 1.69
N ASN A 50 37.09 22.76 0.35
CA ASN A 50 38.30 22.66 -0.46
C ASN A 50 38.95 24.01 -0.81
N ASN A 51 38.44 25.14 -0.29
CA ASN A 51 39.13 26.43 -0.47
C ASN A 51 40.29 26.66 0.51
N THR A 52 40.56 25.69 1.39
CA THR A 52 41.77 25.66 2.23
C THR A 52 42.53 24.35 2.04
N GLY A 53 43.24 24.24 0.92
CA GLY A 53 44.33 23.28 0.72
C GLY A 53 43.96 21.93 0.09
N ASN A 54 44.41 21.73 -1.15
CA ASN A 54 44.68 20.45 -1.84
C ASN A 54 43.82 19.23 -1.49
N GLY A 55 42.91 18.84 -2.39
CA GLY A 55 42.38 17.47 -2.40
C GLY A 55 41.16 17.23 -3.30
N LEU A 56 41.40 16.73 -4.51
CA LEU A 56 40.48 16.04 -5.44
C LEU A 56 39.11 16.69 -5.75
N ARG A 57 39.04 17.39 -6.89
CA ARG A 57 37.78 17.60 -7.63
C ARG A 57 37.29 16.26 -8.22
N PRO A 58 35.99 15.93 -8.15
CA PRO A 58 35.43 14.85 -8.96
C PRO A 58 35.52 15.25 -10.45
N ALA A 59 36.10 14.37 -11.24
CA ALA A 59 36.52 14.60 -12.62
C ALA A 59 35.32 14.60 -13.59
N ILE A 60 34.85 15.80 -13.95
CA ILE A 60 34.29 16.07 -15.28
C ILE A 60 34.94 17.36 -15.80
N ARG A 61 36.10 17.24 -16.46
CA ARG A 61 36.65 18.30 -17.32
C ARG A 61 37.34 17.69 -18.54
N ARG A 62 37.03 18.26 -19.70
CA ARG A 62 37.58 17.98 -21.04
C ARG A 62 39.11 18.15 -21.09
N PRO A 63 39.81 17.48 -22.03
CA PRO A 63 41.26 17.40 -22.02
C PRO A 63 41.91 18.67 -22.58
N SER A 64 42.93 19.18 -21.89
CA SER A 64 43.96 20.05 -22.46
C SER A 64 45.27 19.95 -21.69
N SER A 65 46.26 19.36 -22.38
CA SER A 65 47.73 19.57 -22.37
C SER A 65 48.48 19.92 -21.08
N THR A 66 49.33 18.96 -20.67
CA THR A 66 50.78 19.02 -20.34
C THR A 66 51.36 20.30 -19.70
N ASP A 67 51.87 20.19 -18.47
CA ASP A 67 53.31 20.20 -18.14
C ASP A 67 53.58 20.31 -16.61
N ASP A 68 54.10 19.19 -16.07
CA ASP A 68 55.11 19.00 -15.01
C ASP A 68 55.00 19.45 -13.52
N PRO A 69 55.70 18.71 -12.60
CA PRO A 69 55.36 18.55 -11.18
C PRO A 69 56.43 19.10 -10.19
N LYS A 70 56.06 19.26 -8.90
CA LYS A 70 56.94 19.24 -7.68
C LYS A 70 56.07 19.45 -6.43
N SER A 71 55.94 18.50 -5.49
CA SER A 71 56.84 17.99 -4.43
C SER A 71 56.63 18.67 -3.06
N ASN A 72 56.14 17.87 -2.11
CA ASN A 72 56.32 17.90 -0.64
C ASN A 72 56.06 19.20 0.14
N VAL A 73 54.93 19.24 0.88
CA VAL A 73 54.85 19.97 2.16
C VAL A 73 54.04 19.16 3.17
N GLU A 74 54.63 19.01 4.35
CA GLU A 74 54.29 18.14 5.46
C GLU A 74 52.99 18.52 6.20
N VAL A 75 52.36 17.49 6.77
CA VAL A 75 51.17 17.53 7.61
C VAL A 75 51.46 18.24 8.93
N ARG A 76 51.08 19.52 9.05
CA ARG A 76 51.14 20.27 10.33
C ARG A 76 49.78 20.25 11.04
N ARG A 77 49.82 19.78 12.30
CA ARG A 77 48.68 19.60 13.22
C ARG A 77 47.79 20.84 13.32
N ARG A 78 46.47 20.62 13.19
CA ARG A 78 45.40 21.63 13.26
C ARG A 78 45.16 22.03 14.72
N ASN A 79 45.54 23.26 15.08
CA ASN A 79 45.12 23.88 16.33
C ASN A 79 43.60 24.16 16.25
N ARG A 80 42.84 23.72 17.26
CA ARG A 80 41.43 24.08 17.45
C ARG A 80 41.35 25.59 17.73
N SER A 81 41.09 26.40 16.71
CA SER A 81 40.58 27.75 16.90
C SER A 81 39.12 27.67 17.33
N LYS A 82 38.81 28.38 18.41
CA LYS A 82 37.49 28.55 19.00
C LYS A 82 36.74 29.59 18.15
N ASP A 83 36.54 29.27 16.87
CA ASP A 83 35.83 30.16 15.96
C ASP A 83 34.33 30.08 16.27
N LYS A 84 33.72 31.24 16.51
CA LYS A 84 32.27 31.39 16.44
C LYS A 84 31.86 30.80 15.09
N SER A 85 31.10 29.70 15.11
CA SER A 85 30.53 29.11 13.91
C SER A 85 29.51 30.10 13.33
N GLU A 86 29.98 31.07 12.54
CA GLU A 86 29.12 31.84 11.67
C GLU A 86 28.51 30.86 10.66
N PHE A 87 27.19 30.85 10.63
CA PHE A 87 26.43 29.97 9.77
C PHE A 87 26.62 30.39 8.31
N ASP A 88 27.23 29.53 7.50
CA ASP A 88 27.42 29.77 6.07
C ASP A 88 26.11 29.47 5.32
N GLU A 89 25.35 30.52 5.01
CA GLU A 89 24.09 30.47 4.25
C GLU A 89 24.25 29.81 2.87
N SER A 90 25.45 29.79 2.29
CA SER A 90 25.70 29.13 1.01
C SER A 90 25.62 27.60 1.09
N ASN A 91 25.91 27.00 2.27
CA ASN A 91 25.77 25.56 2.52
C ASN A 91 24.34 25.14 2.87
N ALA A 92 23.43 26.12 3.05
CA ALA A 92 22.03 25.90 3.39
C ALA A 92 21.13 25.66 2.17
N GLN A 93 21.66 25.62 0.95
CA GLN A 93 20.81 25.48 -0.23
C GLN A 93 20.29 24.04 -0.39
N ILE A 94 19.02 23.88 -0.78
CA ILE A 94 18.46 22.61 -1.24
C ILE A 94 18.12 22.73 -2.72
N PHE A 95 18.57 21.76 -3.51
CA PHE A 95 18.12 21.59 -4.88
C PHE A 95 16.93 20.65 -4.95
N ARG A 96 15.87 21.10 -5.64
CA ARG A 96 14.71 20.29 -5.99
C ARG A 96 14.94 19.68 -7.37
N ILE A 97 14.99 18.36 -7.45
CA ILE A 97 15.24 17.62 -8.68
C ILE A 97 14.01 16.78 -9.00
N LYS A 98 13.53 16.86 -10.24
CA LYS A 98 12.48 15.98 -10.73
C LYS A 98 13.10 14.61 -11.04
N LEU A 99 12.51 13.56 -10.50
CA LEU A 99 12.92 12.19 -10.77
C LEU A 99 12.73 11.89 -12.26
N ASP A 100 13.84 11.53 -12.88
CA ASP A 100 13.91 11.07 -14.26
C ASP A 100 14.03 9.55 -14.31
N GLU A 101 13.87 8.96 -15.49
CA GLU A 101 13.89 7.50 -15.67
C GLU A 101 15.20 6.88 -15.15
N ASP A 102 16.35 7.47 -15.47
CA ASP A 102 17.67 6.95 -15.05
C ASP A 102 17.89 7.07 -13.53
N HIS A 103 17.32 8.11 -12.93
CA HIS A 103 17.36 8.31 -11.48
C HIS A 103 16.51 7.31 -10.71
N LEU A 104 15.47 6.73 -11.34
CA LEU A 104 14.62 5.70 -10.73
C LEU A 104 15.24 4.31 -10.88
N ARG A 105 15.83 4.00 -12.05
CA ARG A 105 16.48 2.71 -12.32
C ARG A 105 17.67 2.42 -11.41
N SER A 106 18.38 3.46 -10.99
CA SER A 106 19.53 3.36 -10.08
C SER A 106 19.16 3.15 -8.61
N ARG A 107 17.86 3.15 -8.26
CA ARG A 107 17.41 3.01 -6.87
C ARG A 107 17.34 1.55 -6.42
N MET A 108 17.61 1.35 -5.14
CA MET A 108 17.42 0.07 -4.49
C MET A 108 15.95 -0.34 -4.54
N TYR A 109 15.66 -1.61 -4.76
CA TYR A 109 14.31 -2.17 -4.86
C TYR A 109 13.48 -1.73 -6.09
N PHE A 110 14.10 -1.11 -7.10
CA PHE A 110 13.39 -0.73 -8.32
C PHE A 110 12.87 -1.94 -9.11
N THR A 111 13.65 -3.03 -9.17
CA THR A 111 13.27 -4.27 -9.86
C THR A 111 12.10 -4.98 -9.16
N GLU A 112 12.12 -5.05 -7.82
CA GLU A 112 10.99 -5.54 -7.03
C GLU A 112 9.74 -4.69 -7.24
N TYR A 113 9.87 -3.36 -7.21
CA TYR A 113 8.75 -2.44 -7.46
C TYR A 113 8.14 -2.66 -8.85
N ASN A 114 8.98 -2.67 -9.89
CA ASN A 114 8.51 -2.84 -11.26
C ASN A 114 7.83 -4.21 -11.49
N SER A 115 8.45 -5.29 -10.99
CA SER A 115 7.88 -6.63 -11.11
C SER A 115 6.55 -6.77 -10.36
N LEU A 116 6.44 -6.21 -9.15
CA LEU A 116 5.19 -6.21 -8.39
C LEU A 116 4.09 -5.44 -9.14
N PHE A 117 4.41 -4.25 -9.65
CA PHE A 117 3.46 -3.42 -10.38
C PHE A 117 2.92 -4.13 -11.63
N VAL A 118 3.81 -4.73 -12.43
CA VAL A 118 3.44 -5.45 -13.66
C VAL A 118 2.58 -6.67 -13.34
N ILE A 119 3.00 -7.52 -12.40
CA ILE A 119 2.25 -8.74 -12.04
C ILE A 119 0.88 -8.39 -11.45
N SER A 120 0.80 -7.35 -10.62
CA SER A 120 -0.47 -6.90 -10.03
C SER A 120 -1.43 -6.38 -11.09
N PHE A 121 -0.92 -5.54 -12.01
CA PHE A 121 -1.73 -5.02 -13.11
C PHE A 121 -2.22 -6.14 -14.03
N LEU A 122 -1.35 -7.11 -14.34
CA LEU A 122 -1.69 -8.30 -15.12
C LEU A 122 -2.80 -9.11 -14.46
N ALA A 123 -2.68 -9.40 -13.16
CA ALA A 123 -3.68 -10.15 -12.41
C ALA A 123 -5.04 -9.44 -12.40
N VAL A 124 -5.06 -8.12 -12.17
CA VAL A 124 -6.30 -7.32 -12.18
C VAL A 124 -6.94 -7.32 -13.57
N SER A 125 -6.16 -7.16 -14.63
CA SER A 125 -6.69 -7.22 -16.00
C SER A 125 -7.26 -8.60 -16.34
N CYS A 126 -6.63 -9.67 -15.87
CA CYS A 126 -7.16 -11.03 -16.03
C CYS A 126 -8.48 -11.23 -15.27
N PHE A 127 -8.62 -10.71 -14.04
CA PHE A 127 -9.89 -10.76 -13.30
C PHE A 127 -11.00 -9.94 -13.97
N LEU A 128 -10.67 -8.77 -14.52
CA LEU A 128 -11.65 -7.96 -15.27
C LEU A 128 -12.12 -8.66 -16.54
N LEU A 129 -11.20 -9.33 -17.24
CA LEU A 129 -11.53 -10.10 -18.43
C LEU A 129 -12.39 -11.32 -18.09
N ASP A 130 -12.08 -12.02 -16.99
CA ASP A 130 -12.88 -13.13 -16.49
C ASP A 130 -14.31 -12.69 -16.15
N LYS A 131 -14.47 -11.54 -15.47
CA LYS A 131 -15.78 -10.96 -15.20
C LYS A 131 -16.56 -10.60 -16.48
N TYR A 132 -15.87 -10.18 -17.53
CA TYR A 132 -16.50 -9.87 -18.82
C TYR A 132 -16.96 -11.15 -19.54
N PHE A 133 -16.14 -12.21 -19.51
CA PHE A 133 -16.46 -13.48 -20.18
C PHE A 133 -17.40 -14.38 -19.37
N GLY A 134 -17.41 -14.32 -18.04
CA GLY A 134 -18.31 -15.11 -17.19
C GLY A 134 -19.80 -14.78 -17.37
N ILE A 135 -20.12 -13.75 -18.15
CA ILE A 135 -21.50 -13.42 -18.58
C ILE A 135 -21.90 -14.25 -19.83
N VAL A 136 -20.94 -14.90 -20.50
CA VAL A 136 -21.09 -15.55 -21.82
C VAL A 136 -20.63 -17.01 -21.72
N GLU A 137 -21.59 -17.94 -21.67
CA GLU A 137 -21.50 -19.41 -21.95
C GLU A 137 -21.43 -20.41 -20.77
N ASP A 138 -22.55 -21.14 -20.64
CA ASP A 138 -22.77 -22.59 -20.50
C ASP A 138 -21.97 -23.45 -19.49
N ASN A 139 -22.73 -23.95 -18.51
CA ASN A 139 -22.38 -24.85 -17.39
C ASN A 139 -21.83 -26.26 -17.77
N SER A 140 -21.37 -26.50 -18.99
CA SER A 140 -21.07 -27.86 -19.49
C SER A 140 -19.60 -28.18 -19.73
N HIS A 141 -18.69 -27.19 -19.65
CA HIS A 141 -17.27 -27.39 -19.93
C HIS A 141 -16.41 -27.26 -18.65
N GLY A 142 -15.45 -28.17 -18.47
CA GLY A 142 -14.62 -28.26 -17.27
C GLY A 142 -13.71 -27.03 -17.03
N VAL A 143 -13.16 -26.94 -15.82
CA VAL A 143 -12.35 -25.79 -15.31
C VAL A 143 -11.26 -25.31 -16.28
N LEU A 144 -10.61 -26.22 -17.02
CA LEU A 144 -9.56 -25.89 -17.99
C LEU A 144 -10.11 -25.24 -19.27
N SER A 145 -11.30 -25.66 -19.70
CA SER A 145 -11.99 -25.17 -20.90
C SER A 145 -12.60 -23.78 -20.66
N ASN A 146 -13.07 -23.52 -19.42
CA ASN A 146 -13.57 -22.20 -19.03
C ASN A 146 -12.44 -21.17 -18.82
N GLY A 147 -11.18 -21.60 -18.77
CA GLY A 147 -10.02 -20.71 -18.60
C GLY A 147 -9.79 -20.22 -17.17
N LEU A 148 -10.62 -20.60 -16.20
CA LEU A 148 -10.59 -20.10 -14.81
C LEU A 148 -9.28 -20.39 -14.07
N MET A 149 -8.51 -21.41 -14.47
CA MET A 149 -7.23 -21.74 -13.83
C MET A 149 -6.18 -20.63 -13.95
N PHE A 150 -6.14 -19.93 -15.09
CA PHE A 150 -5.12 -18.92 -15.35
C PHE A 150 -5.22 -17.70 -14.41
N PRO A 151 -6.38 -17.03 -14.26
CA PRO A 151 -6.52 -15.89 -13.33
C PRO A 151 -6.32 -16.30 -11.87
N ILE A 152 -6.72 -17.51 -11.47
CA ILE A 152 -6.51 -18.02 -10.10
C ILE A 152 -5.01 -18.19 -9.81
N VAL A 153 -4.27 -18.89 -10.68
CA VAL A 153 -2.83 -19.12 -10.51
C VAL A 153 -2.08 -17.79 -10.53
N LEU A 154 -2.41 -16.90 -11.47
CA LEU A 154 -1.78 -15.60 -11.56
C LEU A 154 -2.08 -14.72 -10.33
N GLY A 155 -3.32 -14.74 -9.84
CA GLY A 155 -3.72 -14.08 -8.60
C GLY A 155 -2.94 -14.58 -7.38
N PHE A 156 -2.77 -15.89 -7.26
CA PHE A 156 -1.99 -16.49 -6.17
C PHE A 156 -0.49 -16.15 -6.26
N ILE A 157 0.08 -16.15 -7.47
CA ILE A 157 1.45 -15.68 -7.71
C ILE A 157 1.59 -14.21 -7.30
N ALA A 158 0.62 -13.37 -7.67
CA ALA A 158 0.62 -11.95 -7.31
C ALA A 158 0.57 -11.77 -5.78
N LEU A 159 -0.32 -12.49 -5.08
CA LEU A 159 -0.41 -12.47 -3.62
C LEU A 159 0.93 -12.90 -2.97
N CYS A 160 1.50 -14.03 -3.41
CA CYS A 160 2.78 -14.50 -2.93
C CYS A 160 3.89 -13.45 -3.14
N LYS A 161 3.93 -12.81 -4.30
CA LYS A 161 4.91 -11.74 -4.60
C LYS A 161 4.75 -10.55 -3.68
N VAL A 162 3.52 -10.14 -3.35
CA VAL A 162 3.26 -9.06 -2.39
C VAL A 162 3.74 -9.45 -0.98
N PHE A 163 3.43 -10.66 -0.52
CA PHE A 163 3.88 -11.12 0.80
C PHE A 163 5.41 -11.24 0.89
N VAL A 164 6.08 -11.74 -0.16
CA VAL A 164 7.55 -11.81 -0.21
C VAL A 164 8.15 -10.41 -0.22
N ALA A 165 7.57 -9.46 -0.97
CA ALA A 165 8.03 -8.07 -0.96
C ALA A 165 7.87 -7.44 0.43
N LEU A 166 6.70 -7.59 1.06
CA LEU A 166 6.45 -7.10 2.42
C LEU A 166 7.37 -7.75 3.47
N GLY A 167 7.64 -9.05 3.33
CA GLY A 167 8.56 -9.79 4.20
C GLY A 167 10.00 -9.27 4.09
N LYS A 168 10.52 -9.12 2.85
CA LYS A 168 11.83 -8.51 2.60
C LYS A 168 11.94 -7.12 3.24
N ILE A 169 10.90 -6.30 3.04
CA ILE A 169 10.84 -4.94 3.57
C ILE A 169 10.82 -4.91 5.11
N SER A 170 10.15 -5.87 5.74
CA SER A 170 10.06 -5.97 7.21
C SER A 170 11.40 -6.40 7.84
N ILE A 171 12.17 -7.22 7.11
CA ILE A 171 13.50 -7.68 7.55
C ILE A 171 14.53 -6.56 7.45
N GLU A 172 14.42 -5.67 6.45
CA GLU A 172 15.35 -4.56 6.22
C GLU A 172 15.60 -3.77 7.52
N ARG A 173 16.85 -3.79 8.01
CA ARG A 173 17.22 -3.22 9.31
C ARG A 173 17.25 -1.69 9.29
N SER A 174 17.62 -1.13 8.15
CA SER A 174 17.75 0.32 7.93
C SER A 174 16.42 1.05 7.76
N ALA A 175 15.34 0.30 7.49
CA ALA A 175 14.05 0.87 7.18
C ALA A 175 13.22 1.18 8.46
N SER A 176 13.23 0.31 9.47
CA SER A 176 12.30 0.40 10.60
C SER A 176 12.99 0.38 11.94
N LYS A 177 12.45 1.15 12.89
CA LYS A 177 12.91 1.17 14.28
C LYS A 177 12.64 -0.18 14.93
N GLU A 178 13.50 -0.59 15.86
CA GLU A 178 13.32 -1.86 16.57
C GLU A 178 11.97 -1.92 17.33
N SER A 179 11.52 -0.79 17.86
CA SER A 179 10.20 -0.67 18.51
C SER A 179 9.04 -0.93 17.54
N GLU A 180 9.12 -0.43 16.31
CA GLU A 180 8.11 -0.68 15.27
C GLU A 180 8.08 -2.16 14.87
N LYS A 181 9.24 -2.83 14.82
CA LYS A 181 9.33 -4.28 14.58
C LYS A 181 8.66 -5.09 15.68
N ARG A 182 8.87 -4.72 16.95
CA ARG A 182 8.22 -5.36 18.10
C ARG A 182 6.71 -5.14 18.08
N LEU A 183 6.25 -3.94 17.76
CA LEU A 183 4.82 -3.63 17.64
C LEU A 183 4.18 -4.39 16.47
N SER A 184 4.85 -4.48 15.32
CA SER A 184 4.43 -5.31 14.19
C SER A 184 4.22 -6.78 14.59
N LEU A 185 5.12 -7.35 15.39
CA LEU A 185 4.96 -8.71 15.91
C LEU A 185 3.73 -8.83 16.82
N ILE A 186 3.55 -7.90 17.76
CA ILE A 186 2.39 -7.88 18.67
C ILE A 186 1.08 -7.81 17.88
N PHE A 187 1.00 -6.92 16.89
CA PHE A 187 -0.18 -6.80 16.04
C PHE A 187 -0.39 -8.04 15.15
N GLY A 188 0.67 -8.74 14.76
CA GLY A 188 0.57 -10.03 14.10
C GLY A 188 -0.07 -11.10 15.00
N VAL A 189 0.40 -11.21 16.25
CA VAL A 189 -0.19 -12.14 17.25
C VAL A 189 -1.65 -11.81 17.53
N LEU A 190 -1.98 -10.52 17.69
CA LEU A 190 -3.37 -10.09 17.83
C LEU A 190 -4.20 -10.46 16.59
N GLY A 191 -3.66 -10.27 15.39
CA GLY A 191 -4.32 -10.67 14.14
C GLY A 191 -4.60 -12.17 14.07
N PHE A 192 -3.70 -13.01 14.60
CA PHE A 192 -3.93 -14.46 14.71
C PHE A 192 -5.10 -14.78 15.64
N VAL A 193 -5.13 -14.17 16.83
CA VAL A 193 -6.20 -14.36 17.81
C VAL A 193 -7.55 -13.90 17.25
N PHE A 194 -7.60 -12.73 16.60
CA PHE A 194 -8.81 -12.25 15.92
C PHE A 194 -9.24 -13.19 14.79
N GLY A 195 -8.30 -13.74 14.02
CA GLY A 195 -8.59 -14.73 13.00
C GLY A 195 -9.26 -15.99 13.55
N ILE A 196 -8.79 -16.50 14.69
CA ILE A 196 -9.42 -17.66 15.35
C ILE A 196 -10.82 -17.29 15.83
N ILE A 197 -10.99 -16.13 16.47
CA ILE A 197 -12.29 -15.68 16.99
C ILE A 197 -13.33 -15.54 15.86
N ILE A 198 -12.94 -14.96 14.72
CA ILE A 198 -13.83 -14.77 13.58
C ILE A 198 -14.11 -16.11 12.88
N SER A 199 -13.09 -16.94 12.64
CA SER A 199 -13.25 -18.23 11.96
C SER A 199 -14.00 -19.27 12.80
N ALA A 200 -13.89 -19.22 14.13
CA ALA A 200 -14.63 -20.08 15.05
C ALA A 200 -16.07 -19.60 15.32
N GLY A 201 -16.50 -18.49 14.71
CA GLY A 201 -17.88 -18.02 14.82
C GLY A 201 -18.29 -17.56 16.22
N VAL A 202 -17.34 -17.12 17.06
CA VAL A 202 -17.61 -16.71 18.45
C VAL A 202 -18.51 -15.46 18.53
N PHE A 203 -18.52 -14.63 17.47
CA PHE A 203 -19.33 -13.40 17.37
C PHE A 203 -20.25 -13.39 16.14
N PRO A 204 -21.28 -14.25 16.07
CA PRO A 204 -22.17 -14.35 14.90
C PRO A 204 -23.04 -13.09 14.71
N LYS A 205 -23.20 -12.27 15.75
CA LYS A 205 -23.94 -11.00 15.70
C LYS A 205 -23.04 -9.77 15.50
N GLY A 206 -21.72 -9.94 15.49
CA GLY A 206 -20.77 -8.83 15.36
C GLY A 206 -20.37 -8.55 13.92
N PHE A 207 -20.14 -9.61 13.14
CA PHE A 207 -19.68 -9.54 11.76
C PHE A 207 -20.60 -10.32 10.84
N ASP A 208 -20.77 -9.82 9.61
CA ASP A 208 -21.68 -10.38 8.61
C ASP A 208 -21.08 -11.56 7.80
N PHE A 209 -19.95 -12.12 8.25
CA PHE A 209 -19.31 -13.24 7.57
C PHE A 209 -19.92 -14.57 8.04
N GLN A 210 -20.63 -15.25 7.14
CA GLN A 210 -21.23 -16.56 7.41
C GLN A 210 -20.26 -17.71 7.09
N LEU A 211 -19.08 -17.70 7.72
CA LEU A 211 -18.22 -18.88 7.74
C LEU A 211 -18.96 -19.94 8.57
N GLY A 212 -19.54 -20.95 7.93
CA GLY A 212 -20.25 -22.05 8.60
C GLY A 212 -19.32 -22.88 9.50
N SER A 213 -19.58 -24.18 9.68
CA SER A 213 -18.61 -25.04 10.38
C SER A 213 -17.38 -25.24 9.48
N VAL A 214 -16.37 -24.40 9.67
CA VAL A 214 -15.08 -24.46 8.97
C VAL A 214 -14.22 -25.53 9.62
N ASP A 215 -13.50 -26.30 8.80
CA ASP A 215 -12.53 -27.27 9.31
C ASP A 215 -11.42 -26.56 10.10
N ALA A 216 -10.94 -27.18 11.17
CA ALA A 216 -9.95 -26.59 12.07
C ALA A 216 -8.66 -26.18 11.32
N PHE A 217 -8.28 -26.96 10.30
CA PHE A 217 -7.14 -26.64 9.44
C PHE A 217 -7.35 -25.33 8.67
N CYS A 218 -8.52 -25.16 8.04
CA CYS A 218 -8.85 -23.92 7.32
C CYS A 218 -8.92 -22.71 8.25
N CYS A 219 -9.42 -22.86 9.47
CA CYS A 219 -9.39 -21.82 10.49
C CYS A 219 -7.94 -21.37 10.81
N ILE A 220 -7.02 -22.33 10.95
CA ILE A 220 -5.60 -22.03 11.21
C ILE A 220 -4.98 -21.28 10.04
N VAL A 221 -5.24 -21.71 8.79
CA VAL A 221 -4.70 -21.06 7.58
C VAL A 221 -5.21 -19.62 7.44
N ILE A 222 -6.51 -19.40 7.64
CA ILE A 222 -7.11 -18.05 7.61
C ILE A 222 -6.50 -17.19 8.71
N SER A 223 -6.42 -17.71 9.93
CA SER A 223 -5.89 -16.97 11.08
C SER A 223 -4.42 -16.60 10.90
N PHE A 224 -3.61 -17.52 10.37
CA PHE A 224 -2.21 -17.25 10.04
C PHE A 224 -2.06 -16.17 8.97
N SER A 225 -2.90 -16.21 7.93
CA SER A 225 -2.90 -15.20 6.88
C SER A 225 -3.31 -13.82 7.42
N MET A 226 -4.32 -13.77 8.30
CA MET A 226 -4.72 -12.53 8.99
C MET A 226 -3.62 -11.99 9.90
N ALA A 227 -2.87 -12.86 10.57
CA ALA A 227 -1.70 -12.50 11.37
C ALA A 227 -0.59 -11.87 10.52
N CYS A 228 -0.26 -12.48 9.37
CA CYS A 228 0.72 -11.94 8.43
C CYS A 228 0.32 -10.55 7.91
N ILE A 229 -0.95 -10.39 7.51
CA ILE A 229 -1.50 -9.10 7.05
C ILE A 229 -1.41 -8.06 8.17
N GLY A 230 -1.84 -8.41 9.39
CA GLY A 230 -1.79 -7.56 10.57
C GLY A 230 -0.38 -7.06 10.90
N GLY A 231 0.60 -7.98 10.90
CA GLY A 231 1.98 -7.63 11.19
C GLY A 231 2.63 -6.80 10.09
N PHE A 232 2.54 -7.24 8.83
CA PHE A 232 3.23 -6.59 7.73
C PHE A 232 2.66 -5.21 7.35
N LEU A 233 1.36 -4.97 7.56
CA LEU A 233 0.73 -3.69 7.23
C LEU A 233 0.97 -2.60 8.28
N TYR A 234 1.44 -2.94 9.49
CA TYR A 234 1.67 -1.96 10.54
C TYR A 234 2.69 -0.87 10.14
N MET A 235 3.86 -1.26 9.62
CA MET A 235 4.90 -0.29 9.23
C MET A 235 4.48 0.58 8.03
N PRO A 236 3.94 0.00 6.93
CA PRO A 236 3.35 0.77 5.84
C PRO A 236 2.28 1.77 6.29
N ALA A 237 1.37 1.35 7.18
CA ALA A 237 0.28 2.19 7.68
C ALA A 237 0.81 3.37 8.51
N GLY A 238 1.77 3.14 9.40
CA GLY A 238 2.40 4.20 10.18
C GLY A 238 3.11 5.23 9.31
N ARG A 239 3.82 4.78 8.26
CA ARG A 239 4.48 5.67 7.29
C ARG A 239 3.47 6.46 6.46
N SER A 240 2.37 5.83 6.04
CA SER A 240 1.32 6.52 5.28
C SER A 240 0.56 7.53 6.14
N ALA A 241 0.32 7.23 7.42
CA ALA A 241 -0.26 8.21 8.35
C ALA A 241 0.66 9.42 8.55
N ARG A 242 1.97 9.20 8.62
CA ARG A 242 2.96 10.27 8.69
C ARG A 242 2.95 11.14 7.43
N SER A 243 2.95 10.53 6.24
CA SER A 243 2.89 11.27 4.98
C SER A 243 1.56 12.04 4.83
N PHE A 244 0.45 11.44 5.25
CA PHE A 244 -0.86 12.10 5.28
C PHE A 244 -0.85 13.34 6.19
N TRP A 245 -0.31 13.20 7.41
CA TRP A 245 -0.23 14.30 8.38
C TRP A 245 0.59 15.48 7.84
N VAL A 246 1.76 15.21 7.24
CA VAL A 246 2.62 16.25 6.62
C VAL A 246 1.91 16.98 5.48
N GLY A 247 1.05 16.30 4.71
CA GLY A 247 0.34 16.92 3.58
C GLY A 247 -0.90 17.73 3.96
N THR A 248 -1.51 17.42 5.11
CA THR A 248 -2.83 17.94 5.52
C THR A 248 -2.75 18.92 6.69
N ASP A 249 -2.03 18.60 7.76
CA ASP A 249 -2.01 19.35 9.03
C ASP A 249 -0.61 19.94 9.28
N GLN A 250 -0.23 20.99 8.54
CA GLN A 250 1.03 21.73 8.75
C GLN A 250 0.86 22.82 9.82
N ILE A 251 0.71 22.44 11.08
CA ILE A 251 0.41 23.38 12.17
C ILE A 251 1.61 24.32 12.49
N ARG A 252 2.84 24.01 12.05
CA ARG A 252 4.05 24.73 12.50
C ARG A 252 4.88 25.44 11.43
N SER A 253 4.67 25.17 10.15
CA SER A 253 5.46 25.79 9.08
C SER A 253 4.61 25.91 7.82
N ASN A 254 4.16 27.13 7.51
CA ASN A 254 3.42 27.43 6.28
C ASN A 254 4.39 27.47 5.09
N LEU A 255 4.98 26.32 4.77
CA LEU A 255 5.87 26.15 3.64
C LEU A 255 5.04 25.71 2.44
N SER A 256 4.80 26.66 1.54
CA SER A 256 4.08 26.42 0.28
C SER A 256 4.69 25.24 -0.51
N ILE A 257 6.00 25.00 -0.38
CA ILE A 257 6.70 23.89 -1.04
C ILE A 257 6.32 22.49 -0.51
N ILE A 258 5.84 22.39 0.74
CA ILE A 258 5.46 21.12 1.38
C ILE A 258 3.96 20.86 1.17
N SER A 259 3.16 21.91 0.98
CA SER A 259 1.71 21.79 0.81
C SER A 259 1.36 20.93 -0.42
N CYS A 260 0.57 19.89 -0.20
CA CYS A 260 -0.04 19.15 -1.29
C CYS A 260 -1.06 20.07 -1.97
N GLY A 261 -1.01 20.18 -3.30
CA GLY A 261 -2.03 20.93 -4.05
C GLY A 261 -3.44 20.45 -3.71
N TRP A 262 -4.45 21.29 -3.93
CA TRP A 262 -5.84 21.00 -3.53
C TRP A 262 -6.32 19.61 -3.98
N PHE A 263 -6.02 19.22 -5.22
CA PHE A 263 -6.38 17.91 -5.75
C PHE A 263 -5.79 16.73 -4.96
N GLY A 264 -4.50 16.78 -4.62
CA GLY A 264 -3.87 15.71 -3.85
C GLY A 264 -4.39 15.64 -2.41
N ARG A 265 -4.72 16.78 -1.79
CA ARG A 265 -5.40 16.81 -0.49
C ARG A 265 -6.78 16.16 -0.55
N MET A 266 -7.57 16.47 -1.57
CA MET A 266 -8.90 15.86 -1.76
C MET A 266 -8.79 14.35 -1.91
N ILE A 267 -7.83 13.84 -2.69
CA ILE A 267 -7.58 12.39 -2.81
C ILE A 267 -7.20 11.77 -1.47
N LEU A 268 -6.31 12.39 -0.70
CA LEU A 268 -5.88 11.87 0.60
C LEU A 268 -7.05 11.78 1.58
N TYR A 269 -7.87 12.83 1.70
CA TYR A 269 -9.05 12.83 2.56
C TYR A 269 -10.11 11.83 2.10
N ALA A 270 -10.40 11.79 0.79
CA ALA A 270 -11.34 10.83 0.23
C ALA A 270 -10.87 9.39 0.50
N ASN A 271 -9.58 9.10 0.31
CA ASN A 271 -9.01 7.79 0.58
C ASN A 271 -9.21 7.36 2.04
N TYR A 272 -8.93 8.26 2.98
CA TYR A 272 -9.10 7.99 4.40
C TYR A 272 -10.58 7.77 4.76
N ILE A 273 -11.47 8.68 4.36
CA ILE A 273 -12.90 8.61 4.66
C ILE A 273 -13.53 7.35 4.08
N VAL A 274 -13.26 7.05 2.80
CA VAL A 274 -13.79 5.85 2.14
C VAL A 274 -13.22 4.58 2.77
N SER A 275 -11.93 4.53 3.12
CA SER A 275 -11.36 3.36 3.78
C SER A 275 -12.00 3.09 5.14
N VAL A 276 -12.18 4.13 5.96
CA VAL A 276 -12.86 4.00 7.27
C VAL A 276 -14.31 3.60 7.07
N PHE A 277 -15.05 4.30 6.20
CA PHE A 277 -16.45 4.00 5.91
C PHE A 277 -16.63 2.55 5.45
N THR A 278 -15.85 2.10 4.46
CA THR A 278 -15.90 0.72 3.95
C THR A 278 -15.59 -0.31 5.03
N SER A 279 -14.64 -0.02 5.94
CA SER A 279 -14.33 -0.95 7.04
C SER A 279 -15.50 -1.14 8.02
N LEU A 280 -16.31 -0.09 8.22
CA LEU A 280 -17.47 -0.10 9.12
C LEU A 280 -18.69 -0.80 8.52
N LEU A 281 -18.81 -0.85 7.19
CA LEU A 281 -19.96 -1.49 6.51
C LEU A 281 -20.13 -2.98 6.80
N TRP A 282 -19.08 -3.66 7.28
CA TRP A 282 -19.08 -5.09 7.58
C TRP A 282 -19.36 -5.41 9.05
N ILE A 283 -19.48 -4.37 9.88
CA ILE A 283 -19.85 -4.48 11.29
C ILE A 283 -21.38 -4.44 11.38
N HIS A 284 -21.99 -5.52 11.87
CA HIS A 284 -23.45 -5.74 11.84
C HIS A 284 -24.28 -4.55 12.37
N PRO A 285 -24.02 -3.96 13.56
CA PRO A 285 -24.82 -2.84 14.06
C PRO A 285 -24.73 -1.58 13.19
N LEU A 286 -23.65 -1.38 12.44
CA LEU A 286 -23.51 -0.24 11.52
C LEU A 286 -24.13 -0.52 10.16
N ALA A 287 -24.13 -1.79 9.74
CA ALA A 287 -24.80 -2.26 8.55
C ALA A 287 -26.33 -2.20 8.68
N GLU A 288 -26.88 -2.57 9.84
CA GLU A 288 -28.33 -2.53 10.09
C GLU A 288 -28.94 -1.12 9.93
N VAL A 289 -28.16 -0.07 10.18
CA VAL A 289 -28.59 1.33 9.95
C VAL A 289 -28.86 1.62 8.47
N LEU A 290 -28.21 0.90 7.56
CA LEU A 290 -28.25 1.10 6.11
C LEU A 290 -29.12 0.07 5.38
N VAL A 291 -29.58 -0.98 6.05
CA VAL A 291 -30.42 -2.03 5.47
C VAL A 291 -31.88 -1.81 5.83
N LYS A 292 -32.76 -1.85 4.83
CA LYS A 292 -34.20 -1.77 5.08
C LYS A 292 -34.69 -3.09 5.67
N ARG A 293 -35.15 -3.06 6.92
CA ARG A 293 -35.86 -4.19 7.53
C ARG A 293 -37.25 -4.27 6.89
N SER A 294 -37.48 -5.24 6.00
CA SER A 294 -38.83 -5.57 5.56
C SER A 294 -39.58 -6.12 6.79
N GLY A 295 -40.57 -5.38 7.27
CA GLY A 295 -41.49 -5.92 8.27
C GLY A 295 -42.20 -7.14 7.69
N ASP A 296 -42.10 -8.27 8.37
CA ASP A 296 -42.88 -9.46 8.04
C ASP A 296 -44.38 -9.11 8.10
N PRO A 297 -45.17 -9.32 7.03
CA PRO A 297 -46.61 -9.11 7.06
C PRO A 297 -47.33 -10.33 7.65
N GLY A 298 -46.94 -10.76 8.87
CA GLY A 298 -47.38 -12.05 9.40
C GLY A 298 -47.58 -12.17 10.91
N THR A 299 -47.28 -11.16 11.73
CA THR A 299 -47.49 -11.28 13.18
C THR A 299 -48.07 -10.00 13.76
N SER A 300 -49.39 -9.90 13.64
CA SER A 300 -50.23 -9.13 14.54
C SER A 300 -50.09 -9.68 15.96
N GLY A 301 -49.42 -8.95 16.85
CA GLY A 301 -49.35 -9.35 18.26
C GLY A 301 -48.36 -8.54 19.09
N SER A 302 -48.75 -7.31 19.44
CA SER A 302 -48.41 -6.59 20.67
C SER A 302 -47.07 -6.90 21.36
N SER A 303 -46.11 -5.98 21.29
CA SER A 303 -45.62 -5.25 22.48
C SER A 303 -44.41 -4.37 22.13
N GLN A 304 -44.46 -3.15 22.65
CA GLN A 304 -43.48 -2.08 22.52
C GLN A 304 -42.05 -2.50 22.90
N SER A 305 -41.08 -2.09 22.08
CA SER A 305 -39.91 -1.37 22.60
C SER A 305 -39.28 -0.54 21.49
N GLN A 306 -39.26 0.76 21.73
CA GLN A 306 -38.79 1.83 20.86
C GLN A 306 -37.31 1.66 20.48
N SER A 307 -37.03 1.54 19.18
CA SER A 307 -35.79 2.02 18.54
C SER A 307 -36.02 2.16 17.03
N GLY A 308 -37.13 2.81 16.65
CA GLY A 308 -37.49 3.06 15.26
C GLY A 308 -37.39 4.55 14.95
N LEU A 309 -36.17 5.08 14.85
CA LEU A 309 -35.96 6.49 14.47
C LEU A 309 -34.86 6.72 13.43
N VAL A 310 -34.43 5.66 12.73
CA VAL A 310 -33.72 5.81 11.45
C VAL A 310 -34.56 5.11 10.41
N GLY A 311 -35.13 5.94 9.53
CA GLY A 311 -36.24 5.59 8.68
C GLY A 311 -35.91 4.56 7.59
N ASN A 312 -36.97 4.26 6.86
CA ASN A 312 -37.16 3.43 5.68
C ASN A 312 -36.24 3.74 4.46
N VAL A 313 -35.04 4.27 4.69
CA VAL A 313 -34.06 4.81 3.71
C VAL A 313 -32.96 3.78 3.40
N GLY A 314 -33.08 2.55 3.90
CA GLY A 314 -32.10 1.50 3.67
C GLY A 314 -32.18 0.87 2.28
N MET A 315 -31.04 0.37 1.78
CA MET A 315 -30.98 -0.45 0.58
C MET A 315 -31.64 -1.82 0.82
N LEU A 316 -32.11 -2.46 -0.26
CA LEU A 316 -32.47 -3.89 -0.25
C LEU A 316 -31.22 -4.71 0.07
N SER A 317 -31.39 -5.86 0.75
CA SER A 317 -30.26 -6.69 1.19
C SER A 317 -29.33 -7.11 0.05
N ASP A 318 -29.88 -7.42 -1.13
CA ASP A 318 -29.10 -7.81 -2.32
C ASP A 318 -28.31 -6.64 -2.92
N ASP A 319 -28.92 -5.45 -2.94
CA ASP A 319 -28.26 -4.23 -3.42
C ASP A 319 -27.19 -3.76 -2.44
N PHE A 320 -27.40 -3.97 -1.15
CA PHE A 320 -26.44 -3.67 -0.11
C PHE A 320 -25.20 -4.58 -0.18
N ALA A 321 -25.37 -5.86 -0.50
CA ALA A 321 -24.24 -6.76 -0.73
C ALA A 321 -23.38 -6.32 -1.94
N LYS A 322 -24.02 -5.91 -3.04
CA LYS A 322 -23.32 -5.34 -4.21
C LYS A 322 -22.64 -4.01 -3.87
N PHE A 323 -23.30 -3.17 -3.08
CA PHE A 323 -22.75 -1.90 -2.60
C PHE A 323 -21.49 -2.09 -1.76
N ARG A 324 -21.46 -3.06 -0.84
CA ARG A 324 -20.27 -3.40 -0.05
C ARG A 324 -19.07 -3.77 -0.92
N VAL A 325 -19.29 -4.64 -1.92
CA VAL A 325 -18.26 -5.05 -2.88
C VAL A 325 -17.77 -3.85 -3.69
N LEU A 326 -18.67 -2.97 -4.11
CA LEU A 326 -18.32 -1.74 -4.82
C LEU A 326 -17.48 -0.79 -3.93
N CYS A 327 -17.83 -0.65 -2.65
CA CYS A 327 -17.07 0.14 -1.68
C CYS A 327 -15.66 -0.43 -1.45
N LEU A 328 -15.50 -1.76 -1.41
CA LEU A 328 -14.18 -2.42 -1.37
C LEU A 328 -13.37 -2.06 -2.62
N LEU A 329 -13.96 -2.20 -3.81
CA LEU A 329 -13.29 -1.86 -5.07
C LEU A 329 -12.86 -0.39 -5.10
N LEU A 330 -13.79 0.51 -4.75
CA LEU A 330 -13.55 1.95 -4.73
C LEU A 330 -12.43 2.30 -3.75
N SER A 331 -12.41 1.70 -2.57
CA SER A 331 -11.34 1.91 -1.58
C SER A 331 -9.98 1.42 -2.10
N GLY A 332 -9.91 0.26 -2.75
CA GLY A 332 -8.67 -0.25 -3.34
C GLY A 332 -8.12 0.66 -4.44
N LEU A 333 -8.99 1.13 -5.35
CA LEU A 333 -8.62 2.06 -6.42
C LEU A 333 -8.19 3.42 -5.87
N LEU A 334 -8.89 3.94 -4.87
CA LEU A 334 -8.57 5.22 -4.26
C LEU A 334 -7.24 5.17 -3.48
N GLN A 335 -6.92 4.02 -2.86
CA GLN A 335 -5.60 3.76 -2.27
C GLN A 335 -4.50 3.77 -3.33
N ALA A 336 -4.72 3.15 -4.51
CA ALA A 336 -3.77 3.19 -5.62
C ALA A 336 -3.52 4.63 -6.09
N MET A 337 -4.59 5.42 -6.25
CA MET A 337 -4.49 6.84 -6.62
C MET A 337 -3.78 7.68 -5.55
N ALA A 338 -3.93 7.32 -4.28
CA ALA A 338 -3.30 8.01 -3.16
C ALA A 338 -1.80 7.69 -2.99
N VAL A 339 -1.26 6.66 -3.65
CA VAL A 339 0.18 6.31 -3.57
C VAL A 339 1.06 7.48 -4.00
N ARG A 340 0.75 8.11 -5.14
CA ARG A 340 1.56 9.20 -5.70
C ARG A 340 1.61 10.43 -4.77
N PRO A 341 0.49 11.00 -4.29
CA PRO A 341 0.54 12.12 -3.35
C PRO A 341 1.20 11.72 -2.02
N ASN A 342 0.98 10.50 -1.50
CA ASN A 342 1.66 10.02 -0.30
C ASN A 342 3.18 9.94 -0.47
N LEU A 343 3.65 9.47 -1.63
CA LEU A 343 5.08 9.36 -1.91
C LEU A 343 5.74 10.74 -2.05
N GLN A 344 5.04 11.72 -2.64
CA GLN A 344 5.51 13.10 -2.65
C GLN A 344 5.58 13.68 -1.24
N MET A 345 4.59 13.42 -0.39
CA MET A 345 4.62 13.89 1.00
C MET A 345 5.74 13.23 1.82
N PHE A 346 6.03 11.95 1.56
CA PHE A 346 7.19 11.28 2.15
C PHE A 346 8.51 11.96 1.76
N LEU A 347 8.69 12.34 0.49
CA LEU A 347 9.87 13.10 0.07
C LEU A 347 9.92 14.50 0.68
N ASN A 348 8.77 15.17 0.79
CA ASN A 348 8.66 16.49 1.40
C ASN A 348 8.98 16.47 2.90
N GLU A 349 8.85 15.32 3.57
CA GLU A 349 9.22 15.15 4.97
C GLU A 349 10.71 15.43 5.21
N ALA A 350 11.57 15.08 4.25
CA ALA A 350 13.00 15.37 4.33
C ALA A 350 13.25 16.89 4.32
N VAL A 351 12.48 17.66 3.54
CA VAL A 351 12.55 19.13 3.53
C VAL A 351 12.06 19.71 4.83
N LEU A 352 10.97 19.18 5.38
CA LEU A 352 10.46 19.63 6.67
C LEU A 352 11.52 19.46 7.77
N SER A 353 12.20 18.31 7.78
CA SER A 353 13.24 18.03 8.76
C SER A 353 14.48 18.91 8.61
N TRP A 354 14.84 19.25 7.36
CA TRP A 354 15.88 20.23 7.10
C TRP A 354 15.48 21.62 7.59
N TYR A 355 14.25 22.07 7.28
CA TYR A 355 13.76 23.39 7.69
C TYR A 355 13.70 23.52 9.22
N GLN A 356 13.17 22.51 9.90
CA GLN A 356 13.11 22.48 11.37
C GLN A 356 14.49 22.54 12.01
N ARG A 357 15.51 21.91 11.41
CA ARG A 357 16.87 21.91 11.92
C ARG A 357 17.62 23.21 11.63
N LEU A 358 17.37 23.78 10.45
CA LEU A 358 17.89 25.09 10.07
C LEU A 358 17.46 26.17 11.06
N HIS A 359 16.19 26.15 11.49
CA HIS A 359 15.62 27.17 12.38
C HIS A 359 15.54 26.77 13.85
N GLY A 360 15.78 25.50 14.18
CA GLY A 360 15.60 24.95 15.53
C GLY A 360 16.81 25.09 16.45
N SER A 361 17.98 25.44 15.94
CA SER A 361 19.21 25.50 16.73
C SER A 361 20.17 26.60 16.26
N LYS A 362 21.02 27.07 17.16
CA LYS A 362 22.06 28.09 16.86
C LYS A 362 23.19 27.54 15.97
N THR A 363 23.38 26.22 15.96
CA THR A 363 24.34 25.49 15.11
C THR A 363 23.61 24.35 14.41
N PRO A 364 23.10 24.56 13.19
CA PRO A 364 22.30 23.55 12.50
C PRO A 364 23.17 22.37 12.04
N ASP A 365 22.79 21.16 12.46
CA ASP A 365 23.41 19.91 12.00
C ASP A 365 22.94 19.56 10.57
N LEU A 366 23.54 20.22 9.58
CA LEU A 366 23.24 20.03 8.16
C LEU A 366 23.65 18.64 7.64
N ASP A 367 24.64 18.00 8.25
CA ASP A 367 25.07 16.65 7.85
C ASP A 367 23.99 15.59 8.13
N PHE A 368 23.22 15.76 9.22
CA PHE A 368 22.09 14.89 9.49
C PHE A 368 20.96 15.12 8.48
N SER A 369 20.63 16.37 8.14
CA SER A 369 19.59 16.64 7.14
C SER A 369 19.97 16.10 5.76
N ARG A 370 21.25 16.20 5.39
CA ARG A 370 21.80 15.59 4.18
C ARG A 370 21.64 14.07 4.21
N ALA A 371 22.06 13.42 5.30
CA ALA A 371 21.91 11.97 5.45
C ALA A 371 20.44 11.54 5.37
N LYS A 372 19.53 12.31 6.00
CA LYS A 372 18.09 12.03 5.96
C LYS A 372 17.51 12.20 4.55
N MET A 373 17.87 13.24 3.81
CA MET A 373 17.45 13.41 2.39
C MET A 373 17.97 12.28 1.51
N PHE A 374 19.23 11.90 1.69
CA PHE A 374 19.82 10.78 0.95
C PHE A 374 19.06 9.48 1.22
N LEU A 375 18.73 9.21 2.49
CA LEU A 375 17.98 8.01 2.88
C LEU A 375 16.57 7.96 2.27
N HIS A 376 15.84 9.09 2.29
CA HIS A 376 14.50 9.19 1.69
C HIS A 376 14.56 8.97 0.17
N ASN A 377 15.62 9.45 -0.48
CA ASN A 377 15.82 9.26 -1.91
C ASN A 377 16.26 7.82 -2.24
N HIS A 378 17.12 7.22 -1.42
CA HIS A 378 17.63 5.87 -1.62
C HIS A 378 16.54 4.80 -1.44
N TYR A 379 15.69 4.92 -0.42
CA TYR A 379 14.61 3.97 -0.10
C TYR A 379 13.24 4.32 -0.69
N LEU A 380 13.19 5.23 -1.68
CA LEU A 380 11.94 5.66 -2.31
C LEU A 380 11.13 4.50 -2.91
N CYS A 381 11.77 3.59 -3.66
CA CYS A 381 11.06 2.45 -4.27
C CYS A 381 10.54 1.46 -3.21
N LEU A 382 11.24 1.31 -2.09
CA LEU A 382 10.77 0.53 -0.94
C LEU A 382 9.49 1.14 -0.34
N VAL A 383 9.45 2.47 -0.18
CA VAL A 383 8.25 3.15 0.33
C VAL A 383 7.11 3.09 -0.68
N ALA A 384 7.40 3.19 -1.99
CA ALA A 384 6.42 3.01 -3.04
C ALA A 384 5.76 1.61 -2.97
N LEU A 385 6.56 0.56 -2.77
CA LEU A 385 6.07 -0.80 -2.54
C LEU A 385 5.15 -0.89 -1.31
N GLN A 386 5.54 -0.26 -0.20
CA GLN A 386 4.74 -0.26 1.03
C GLN A 386 3.38 0.44 0.86
N PHE A 387 3.32 1.55 0.13
CA PHE A 387 2.06 2.26 -0.12
C PHE A 387 1.19 1.56 -1.16
N LEU A 388 1.80 0.83 -2.11
CA LEU A 388 1.09 0.08 -3.14
C LEU A 388 0.52 -1.24 -2.61
N ALA A 389 1.22 -1.91 -1.69
CA ALA A 389 0.85 -3.25 -1.22
C ALA A 389 -0.58 -3.37 -0.64
N PRO A 390 -1.09 -2.46 0.22
CA PRO A 390 -2.46 -2.54 0.74
C PRO A 390 -3.50 -2.51 -0.37
N SER A 391 -3.35 -1.58 -1.33
CA SER A 391 -4.25 -1.45 -2.48
C SER A 391 -4.28 -2.73 -3.32
N VAL A 392 -3.10 -3.26 -3.64
CA VAL A 392 -2.96 -4.50 -4.42
C VAL A 392 -3.59 -5.68 -3.68
N LEU A 393 -3.34 -5.84 -2.37
CA LEU A 393 -3.94 -6.92 -1.58
C LEU A 393 -5.47 -6.86 -1.61
N VAL A 394 -6.06 -5.68 -1.39
CA VAL A 394 -7.52 -5.49 -1.40
C VAL A 394 -8.10 -5.90 -2.76
N ILE A 395 -7.52 -5.42 -3.86
CA ILE A 395 -8.01 -5.68 -5.21
C ILE A 395 -7.80 -7.16 -5.60
N LEU A 396 -6.67 -7.78 -5.21
CA LEU A 396 -6.42 -9.20 -5.50
C LEU A 396 -7.38 -10.12 -4.74
N PHE A 397 -7.57 -9.91 -3.43
CA PHE A 397 -8.52 -10.69 -2.64
C PHE A 397 -9.96 -10.48 -3.12
N LEU A 398 -10.31 -9.24 -3.48
CA LEU A 398 -11.61 -8.95 -4.07
C LEU A 398 -11.77 -9.65 -5.42
N GLY A 399 -10.78 -9.59 -6.30
CA GLY A 399 -10.80 -10.27 -7.61
C GLY A 399 -10.99 -11.77 -7.48
N LEU A 400 -10.24 -12.42 -6.57
CA LEU A 400 -10.40 -13.84 -6.26
C LEU A 400 -11.79 -14.19 -5.72
N SER A 401 -12.43 -13.29 -4.95
CA SER A 401 -13.79 -13.52 -4.44
C SER A 401 -14.89 -13.47 -5.51
N GLN A 402 -14.61 -12.86 -6.67
CA GLN A 402 -15.59 -12.71 -7.75
C GLN A 402 -15.58 -13.88 -8.73
N ILE A 403 -14.58 -14.76 -8.68
CA ILE A 403 -14.48 -15.93 -9.55
C ILE A 403 -15.47 -16.98 -9.04
N ASP A 404 -16.31 -17.51 -9.94
CA ASP A 404 -17.20 -18.61 -9.59
C ASP A 404 -16.47 -19.97 -9.77
N LEU A 405 -16.27 -20.67 -8.66
CA LEU A 405 -15.62 -21.99 -8.62
C LEU A 405 -16.65 -23.13 -8.61
N SER A 406 -17.91 -22.86 -8.97
CA SER A 406 -18.97 -23.88 -9.08
C SER A 406 -18.58 -25.09 -9.95
N SER A 407 -17.70 -24.90 -10.94
CA SER A 407 -17.18 -25.96 -11.83
C SER A 407 -16.07 -26.84 -11.23
N PHE A 408 -15.55 -26.51 -10.04
CA PHE A 408 -14.48 -27.26 -9.36
C PHE A 408 -15.07 -28.47 -8.59
N ALA A 409 -15.44 -29.52 -9.34
CA ALA A 409 -16.08 -30.74 -8.83
C ALA A 409 -15.24 -31.56 -7.82
N VAL A 410 -13.99 -31.18 -7.51
CA VAL A 410 -13.04 -31.97 -6.71
C VAL A 410 -12.95 -31.50 -5.23
N SER A 411 -13.74 -30.53 -4.81
CA SER A 411 -13.46 -29.77 -3.58
C SER A 411 -14.16 -30.22 -2.29
N GLN A 412 -14.72 -31.44 -2.23
CA GLN A 412 -15.25 -32.00 -0.97
C GLN A 412 -14.18 -32.22 0.12
N LEU A 413 -12.88 -32.17 -0.22
CA LEU A 413 -11.81 -32.54 0.71
C LEU A 413 -11.36 -31.42 1.67
N VAL A 414 -11.73 -30.15 1.43
CA VAL A 414 -11.16 -29.00 2.18
C VAL A 414 -12.23 -28.03 2.71
N CYS A 415 -13.43 -28.02 2.14
CA CYS A 415 -14.54 -27.21 2.61
C CYS A 415 -15.53 -28.11 3.34
N GLY A 416 -15.80 -27.80 4.61
CA GLY A 416 -16.74 -28.54 5.47
C GLY A 416 -18.19 -28.51 4.96
N SER A 417 -19.13 -28.06 5.80
CA SER A 417 -20.57 -28.15 5.50
C SER A 417 -21.10 -27.21 4.41
N LEU A 418 -20.27 -26.29 3.89
CA LEU A 418 -20.62 -25.29 2.87
C LEU A 418 -20.04 -25.68 1.50
N PRO A 419 -20.73 -25.36 0.39
CA PRO A 419 -20.14 -25.52 -0.94
C PRO A 419 -18.85 -24.70 -1.06
N CYS A 420 -17.80 -25.31 -1.60
CA CYS A 420 -16.45 -24.74 -1.64
C CYS A 420 -16.37 -23.37 -2.32
N SER A 421 -17.23 -23.11 -3.32
CA SER A 421 -17.28 -21.83 -4.03
C SER A 421 -17.68 -20.69 -3.09
N ASP A 422 -18.74 -20.88 -2.30
CA ASP A 422 -19.23 -19.86 -1.35
C ASP A 422 -18.22 -19.62 -0.23
N PHE A 423 -17.56 -20.67 0.25
CA PHE A 423 -16.51 -20.54 1.25
C PHE A 423 -15.34 -19.69 0.74
N ILE A 424 -14.80 -19.98 -0.45
CA ILE A 424 -13.67 -19.21 -1.02
C ILE A 424 -14.05 -17.76 -1.26
N LYS A 425 -15.28 -17.51 -1.75
CA LYS A 425 -15.82 -16.16 -1.93
C LYS A 425 -15.88 -15.38 -0.62
N GLN A 426 -16.42 -15.99 0.44
CA GLN A 426 -16.47 -15.36 1.76
C GLN A 426 -15.08 -15.12 2.36
N VAL A 427 -14.15 -16.07 2.21
CA VAL A 427 -12.76 -15.91 2.68
C VAL A 427 -12.06 -14.78 1.93
N GLY A 428 -12.24 -14.66 0.60
CA GLY A 428 -11.71 -13.56 -0.19
C GLY A 428 -12.24 -12.19 0.27
N LEU A 429 -13.54 -12.10 0.52
CA LEU A 429 -14.18 -10.89 1.07
C LEU A 429 -13.68 -10.55 2.47
N LEU A 430 -13.55 -11.57 3.34
CA LEU A 430 -13.00 -11.43 4.69
C LEU A 430 -11.57 -10.89 4.65
N MET A 431 -10.71 -11.44 3.80
CA MET A 431 -9.32 -10.99 3.66
C MET A 431 -9.23 -9.57 3.10
N SER A 432 -10.03 -9.25 2.08
CA SER A 432 -10.09 -7.90 1.50
C SER A 432 -10.53 -6.86 2.54
N TRP A 433 -11.58 -7.17 3.30
CA TRP A 433 -12.04 -6.34 4.41
C TRP A 433 -10.99 -6.23 5.52
N TRP A 434 -10.34 -7.34 5.91
CA TRP A 434 -9.33 -7.35 6.97
C TRP A 434 -8.14 -6.44 6.65
N VAL A 435 -7.66 -6.45 5.40
CA VAL A 435 -6.60 -5.55 4.93
C VAL A 435 -7.02 -4.08 5.14
N LEU A 436 -8.23 -3.70 4.74
CA LEU A 436 -8.75 -2.35 4.91
C LEU A 436 -8.97 -1.98 6.38
N PHE A 437 -9.52 -2.89 7.18
CA PHE A 437 -9.81 -2.67 8.59
C PHE A 437 -8.52 -2.44 9.38
N VAL A 438 -7.52 -3.30 9.19
CA VAL A 438 -6.20 -3.16 9.82
C VAL A 438 -5.51 -1.87 9.36
N TRP A 439 -5.51 -1.59 8.06
CA TRP A 439 -4.92 -0.38 7.50
C TRP A 439 -5.56 0.90 8.06
N SER A 440 -6.89 0.98 8.03
CA SER A 440 -7.64 2.12 8.54
C SER A 440 -7.50 2.29 10.06
N GLY A 441 -7.47 1.19 10.82
CA GLY A 441 -7.23 1.20 12.26
C GLY A 441 -5.85 1.75 12.62
N PHE A 442 -4.80 1.23 11.99
CA PHE A 442 -3.42 1.69 12.25
C PHE A 442 -3.18 3.11 11.79
N THR A 443 -3.69 3.51 10.63
CA THR A 443 -3.57 4.89 10.15
C THR A 443 -4.29 5.85 11.09
N SER A 444 -5.52 5.54 11.51
CA SER A 444 -6.30 6.36 12.46
C SER A 444 -5.60 6.49 13.81
N ALA A 445 -5.14 5.37 14.40
CA ALA A 445 -4.41 5.40 15.66
C ALA A 445 -3.14 6.27 15.56
N SER A 446 -2.37 6.10 14.48
CA SER A 446 -1.15 6.87 14.24
C SER A 446 -1.46 8.37 14.10
N LEU A 447 -2.51 8.75 13.36
CA LEU A 447 -2.93 10.15 13.21
C LEU A 447 -3.35 10.78 14.55
N VAL A 448 -4.05 10.05 15.41
CA VAL A 448 -4.40 10.50 16.76
C VAL A 448 -3.14 10.78 17.58
N PHE A 449 -2.14 9.90 17.52
CA PHE A 449 -0.88 10.11 18.24
C PHE A 449 -0.08 11.31 17.72
N TYR A 450 -0.08 11.56 16.40
CA TYR A 450 0.53 12.77 15.82
C TYR A 450 -0.22 14.04 16.26
N ARG A 451 -1.56 14.03 16.25
CA ARG A 451 -2.37 15.19 16.68
C ARG A 451 -2.26 15.48 18.17
N ARG A 452 -2.13 14.46 19.00
CA ARG A 452 -1.87 14.61 20.45
C ARG A 452 -0.43 14.98 20.79
N GLY A 453 0.46 15.07 19.78
CA GLY A 453 1.86 15.42 19.99
C GLY A 453 2.68 14.35 20.71
N VAL A 454 2.21 13.10 20.77
CA VAL A 454 2.95 11.97 21.35
C VAL A 454 4.01 11.48 20.36
N LEU A 455 3.69 11.51 19.06
CA LEU A 455 4.64 11.23 17.99
C LEU A 455 5.12 12.52 17.36
N TYR A 456 6.44 12.64 17.19
CA TYR A 456 7.08 13.79 16.54
C TYR A 456 7.70 13.37 15.20
N VAL A 457 7.49 14.21 14.19
CA VAL A 457 8.22 14.13 12.92
C VAL A 457 9.59 14.77 13.14
N SER A 458 10.61 13.95 13.44
CA SER A 458 12.02 14.35 13.55
C SER A 458 12.80 13.96 12.30
#